data_AF-A0A6G0IZM0-F1
#
_entry.id   AF-A0A6G0IZM0-F1
#
_cell.length_a   1.000
_cell.length_b   1.000
_cell.length_c   1.000
_cell.angle_alpha   90.00
_cell.angle_beta   90.00
_cell.angle_gamma   90.00
#
_symmetry.space_group_name_H-M   'P 1'
#
loop_
_entity.id
_entity.type
_entity.pdbx_description
1 polymer ?
#
loop_
_entity_poly.entity_id
_entity_poly.type
_entity_poly.pdbx_seq_one_letter_code
_entity_poly.pdbx_strand_id
1 'polypeptide(L)'
;MTCGVKAANLEGLRKRISTLFLQYIKIPAFNPEVAKLLKVPQNPSQLRNTMFLCRSCYRYLPSGDFSPSANTRLSGRCHECTSLDNIARTRNDYSYYKNILKRLRADEQQLNKEAKIPFLLQVEDMRYLVEVVWTSRSALQASKDLFNLVFVRWERQRDWSPWNCILLSKEEISAHVQVEDVHKAYEATFIRRIEHKHTLARRHFSQISVMAEYLDSQPSASLGNQLVSKPITMATGKHATNTTPASAH
;
A
#
# COMPACT_ATOMS: atom_id res chain seq x y z
N MET A 1 -39.52 38.27 -46.74
CA MET A 1 -38.94 39.60 -46.47
C MET A 1 -39.01 40.38 -47.78
N THR A 2 -39.76 41.48 -47.80
CA THR A 2 -40.17 42.21 -49.01
C THR A 2 -39.50 43.59 -49.18
N CYS A 3 -38.37 43.83 -48.51
CA CYS A 3 -37.50 44.98 -48.83
C CYS A 3 -36.08 44.49 -49.13
N GLY A 4 -35.53 44.91 -50.28
CA GLY A 4 -34.27 44.46 -50.85
C GLY A 4 -33.03 44.85 -50.05
N VAL A 5 -32.77 44.15 -48.94
CA VAL A 5 -31.53 44.28 -48.16
C VAL A 5 -30.50 43.26 -48.66
N LYS A 6 -29.27 43.70 -48.93
CA LYS A 6 -28.17 42.83 -49.37
C LYS A 6 -27.83 41.81 -48.28
N ALA A 7 -27.69 40.53 -48.66
CA ALA A 7 -27.50 39.42 -47.71
C ALA A 7 -26.29 39.60 -46.76
N ALA A 8 -25.19 40.20 -47.26
CA ALA A 8 -24.00 40.49 -46.46
C ALA A 8 -24.28 41.39 -45.23
N ASN A 9 -25.27 42.28 -45.34
CA ASN A 9 -25.63 43.20 -44.25
C ASN A 9 -26.48 42.52 -43.16
N LEU A 10 -26.97 41.31 -43.40
CA LEU A 10 -27.79 40.53 -42.46
C LEU A 10 -26.96 39.52 -41.65
N GLU A 11 -25.65 39.41 -41.89
CA GLU A 11 -24.79 38.40 -41.27
C GLU A 11 -24.78 38.51 -39.73
N GLY A 12 -24.67 39.73 -39.20
CA GLY A 12 -24.73 39.97 -37.76
C GLY A 12 -26.08 39.56 -37.15
N LEU A 13 -27.18 39.82 -37.86
CA LEU A 13 -28.51 39.42 -37.43
C LEU A 13 -28.66 37.89 -37.45
N ARG A 14 -28.18 37.22 -38.50
CA ARG A 14 -28.19 35.75 -38.60
C ARG A 14 -27.43 35.12 -37.44
N LYS A 15 -26.22 35.61 -37.13
CA LYS A 15 -25.42 35.13 -35.98
C LYS A 15 -26.15 35.33 -34.65
N ARG A 16 -26.81 36.47 -34.45
CA ARG A 16 -27.61 36.73 -33.24
C ARG A 16 -28.81 35.78 -33.15
N ILE A 17 -29.55 35.57 -34.24
CA ILE A 17 -30.68 34.63 -34.27
C ILE A 17 -30.20 33.21 -33.97
N SER A 18 -29.12 32.75 -34.62
CA SER A 18 -28.53 31.43 -34.35
C SER A 18 -28.09 31.28 -32.90
N THR A 19 -27.50 32.32 -32.31
CA THR A 19 -27.07 32.30 -30.90
C THR A 19 -28.26 32.22 -29.95
N LEU A 20 -29.31 33.02 -30.19
CA LEU A 20 -30.55 32.98 -29.41
C LEU A 20 -31.25 31.62 -29.54
N PHE A 21 -31.26 31.04 -30.74
CA PHE A 21 -31.78 29.70 -30.96
C PHE A 21 -30.97 28.65 -30.20
N LEU A 22 -29.63 28.72 -30.23
CA LEU A 22 -28.76 27.84 -29.45
C LEU A 22 -28.96 27.99 -27.94
N GLN A 23 -29.22 29.19 -27.43
CA GLN A 23 -29.58 29.39 -26.02
C GLN A 23 -30.95 28.82 -25.70
N TYR A 24 -31.92 28.98 -26.61
CA TYR A 24 -33.28 28.50 -26.45
C TYR A 24 -33.34 26.96 -26.40
N ILE A 25 -32.65 26.26 -27.31
CA ILE A 25 -32.61 24.79 -27.31
C ILE A 25 -31.84 24.20 -26.12
N LYS A 26 -31.06 25.00 -25.37
CA LYS A 26 -30.41 24.56 -24.13
C LYS A 26 -31.37 24.51 -22.94
N ILE A 27 -32.58 25.07 -23.07
CA ILE A 27 -33.59 25.10 -22.02
C ILE A 27 -34.36 23.77 -22.08
N PRO A 28 -34.33 22.93 -21.02
CA PRO A 28 -34.98 21.62 -21.01
C PRO A 28 -36.50 21.66 -21.22
N ALA A 29 -37.15 22.79 -20.88
CA ALA A 29 -38.58 22.98 -21.11
C ALA A 29 -38.95 22.96 -22.61
N PHE A 30 -38.02 23.36 -23.49
CA PHE A 30 -38.23 23.43 -24.94
C PHE A 30 -37.51 22.32 -25.71
N ASN A 31 -36.44 21.76 -25.15
CA ASN A 31 -35.75 20.59 -25.69
C ASN A 31 -35.50 19.55 -24.59
N PRO A 32 -36.39 18.56 -24.41
CA PRO A 32 -36.30 17.61 -23.31
C PRO A 32 -35.07 16.69 -23.39
N GLU A 33 -34.52 16.45 -24.58
CA GLU A 33 -33.32 15.61 -24.75
C GLU A 33 -32.05 16.25 -24.14
N VAL A 34 -32.01 17.58 -24.02
CA VAL A 34 -30.90 18.29 -23.37
C VAL A 34 -30.84 18.02 -21.87
N ALA A 35 -31.96 17.63 -21.25
CA ALA A 35 -31.99 17.29 -19.82
C ALA A 35 -31.00 16.16 -19.46
N LYS A 36 -30.76 15.21 -20.38
CA LYS A 36 -29.83 14.10 -20.19
C LYS A 36 -28.36 14.52 -20.23
N LEU A 37 -28.07 15.66 -20.87
CA LEU A 37 -26.71 16.20 -21.03
C LEU A 37 -26.33 17.16 -19.90
N LEU A 38 -27.27 17.52 -19.02
CA LEU A 38 -27.03 18.42 -17.90
C LEU A 38 -26.42 17.66 -16.72
N LYS A 39 -25.24 18.11 -16.27
CA LYS A 39 -24.54 17.56 -15.09
C LYS A 39 -25.29 17.79 -13.76
N VAL A 40 -26.19 18.77 -13.74
CA VAL A 40 -26.98 19.14 -12.56
C VAL A 40 -28.45 18.84 -12.85
N PRO A 41 -29.06 17.89 -12.12
CA PRO A 41 -30.50 17.67 -12.15
C PRO A 41 -31.27 18.98 -11.91
N GLN A 42 -32.18 19.31 -12.83
CA GLN A 42 -32.96 20.55 -12.79
C GLN A 42 -34.07 20.54 -11.72
N ASN A 43 -34.42 19.35 -11.20
CA ASN A 43 -35.42 19.19 -10.15
C ASN A 43 -34.76 19.22 -8.76
N PRO A 44 -35.04 20.23 -7.92
CA PRO A 44 -34.44 20.34 -6.58
C PRO A 44 -34.86 19.19 -5.64
N SER A 45 -36.03 18.61 -5.86
CA SER A 45 -36.55 17.46 -5.11
C SER A 45 -35.80 16.15 -5.39
N GLN A 46 -35.25 15.97 -6.60
CA GLN A 46 -34.43 14.79 -6.93
C GLN A 46 -33.02 14.86 -6.33
N LEU A 47 -32.48 16.07 -6.13
CA LEU A 47 -31.19 16.30 -5.48
C LEU A 47 -31.22 15.99 -3.97
N ARG A 48 -32.35 16.27 -3.32
CA ARG A 48 -32.44 16.27 -1.84
C ARG A 48 -32.36 14.87 -1.22
N ASN A 49 -32.79 13.84 -1.94
CA ASN A 49 -32.86 12.46 -1.41
C ASN A 49 -31.77 11.52 -1.96
N THR A 50 -31.00 11.96 -2.94
CA THR A 50 -29.99 11.12 -3.61
C THR A 50 -28.56 11.50 -3.26
N MET A 51 -28.35 12.71 -2.72
CA MET A 51 -27.03 13.28 -2.47
C MET A 51 -26.73 13.35 -0.96
N PHE A 52 -25.61 12.77 -0.55
CA PHE A 52 -25.16 12.65 0.83
C PHE A 52 -23.80 13.30 1.02
N LEU A 53 -23.59 13.92 2.19
CA LEU A 53 -22.31 14.55 2.53
C LEU A 53 -21.36 13.53 3.16
N CYS A 54 -20.17 13.36 2.57
CA CYS A 54 -19.09 12.63 3.20
C CYS A 54 -18.47 13.46 4.33
N ARG A 55 -18.39 12.90 5.55
CA ARG A 55 -17.81 13.55 6.73
C ARG A 55 -16.29 13.70 6.68
N SER A 56 -15.62 12.95 5.80
CA SER A 56 -14.15 12.96 5.68
C SER A 56 -13.63 13.94 4.63
N CYS A 57 -14.23 13.96 3.44
CA CYS A 57 -13.81 14.86 2.36
C CYS A 57 -14.74 16.04 2.11
N TYR A 58 -15.85 16.14 2.86
CA TYR A 58 -16.85 17.21 2.76
C TYR A 58 -17.47 17.39 1.36
N ARG A 59 -17.42 16.35 0.52
CA ARG A 59 -18.09 16.34 -0.80
C ARG A 59 -19.49 15.76 -0.70
N TYR A 60 -20.42 16.35 -1.45
CA TYR A 60 -21.73 15.79 -1.72
C TYR A 60 -21.60 14.73 -2.81
N LEU A 61 -22.07 13.52 -2.54
CA LEU A 61 -21.96 12.36 -3.44
C LEU A 61 -23.26 11.55 -3.43
N PRO A 62 -23.60 10.85 -4.53
CA PRO A 62 -24.73 9.94 -4.58
C PRO A 62 -24.68 8.82 -3.54
N SER A 63 -25.84 8.25 -3.17
CA SER A 63 -25.91 7.11 -2.24
C SER A 63 -25.06 5.90 -2.66
N GLY A 64 -24.85 5.70 -3.97
CA GLY A 64 -24.02 4.62 -4.52
C GLY A 64 -22.52 4.75 -4.21
N ASP A 65 -22.07 5.95 -3.78
CA ASP A 65 -20.67 6.19 -3.39
C ASP A 65 -20.41 5.90 -1.89
N PHE A 66 -21.40 5.34 -1.19
CA PHE A 66 -21.33 5.03 0.23
C PHE A 66 -21.68 3.57 0.49
N SER A 67 -20.89 2.90 1.34
CA SER A 67 -21.22 1.56 1.81
C SER A 67 -22.44 1.60 2.74
N PRO A 68 -23.40 0.66 2.61
CA PRO A 68 -24.44 0.47 3.61
C PRO A 68 -23.82 0.08 4.95
N SER A 69 -24.29 0.70 6.04
CA SER A 69 -23.92 0.32 7.42
C SER A 69 -24.88 -0.75 7.94
N ALA A 70 -24.44 -1.52 8.95
CA ALA A 70 -25.20 -2.58 9.60
C ALA A 70 -26.61 -2.15 10.08
N ASN A 71 -26.80 -0.86 10.39
CA ASN A 71 -28.08 -0.31 10.84
C ASN A 71 -28.93 0.30 9.70
N THR A 72 -28.79 -0.17 8.45
CA THR A 72 -29.50 0.35 7.25
C THR A 72 -29.29 1.84 6.95
N ARG A 73 -28.35 2.50 7.65
CA ARG A 73 -27.93 3.88 7.36
C ARG A 73 -26.74 3.86 6.40
N LEU A 74 -26.63 4.83 5.50
CA LEU A 74 -25.42 4.99 4.69
C LEU A 74 -24.24 5.34 5.61
N SER A 75 -23.08 4.76 5.34
CA SER A 75 -21.85 5.09 6.05
C SER A 75 -21.58 6.59 5.94
N GLY A 76 -21.11 7.24 7.01
CA GLY A 76 -20.78 8.68 6.98
C GLY A 76 -19.56 9.03 6.11
N ARG A 77 -18.92 8.04 5.48
CA ARG A 77 -17.72 8.17 4.65
C ARG A 77 -17.97 7.52 3.30
N CYS A 78 -17.53 8.16 2.23
CA CYS A 78 -17.60 7.59 0.89
C CYS A 78 -16.59 6.45 0.70
N HIS A 79 -16.76 5.67 -0.38
CA HIS A 79 -15.86 4.57 -0.74
C HIS A 79 -14.40 5.01 -0.86
N GLU A 80 -14.15 6.15 -1.50
CA GLU A 80 -12.79 6.67 -1.68
C GLU A 80 -12.11 6.96 -0.33
N CYS A 81 -12.78 7.71 0.56
CA CYS A 81 -12.24 7.97 1.90
C CYS A 81 -12.06 6.70 2.72
N THR A 82 -12.93 5.72 2.54
CA THR A 82 -12.82 4.42 3.22
C THR A 82 -11.65 3.61 2.69
N SER A 83 -11.46 3.57 1.37
CA SER A 83 -10.32 2.94 0.71
C SER A 83 -9.00 3.56 1.17
N LEU A 84 -8.93 4.89 1.19
CA LEU A 84 -7.76 5.61 1.68
C LEU A 84 -7.47 5.33 3.15
N ASP A 85 -8.49 5.28 4.01
CA ASP A 85 -8.33 4.90 5.43
C ASP A 85 -7.81 3.46 5.57
N ASN A 86 -8.34 2.52 4.78
CA ASN A 86 -7.88 1.12 4.77
C ASN A 86 -6.42 1.00 4.29
N ILE A 87 -6.05 1.72 3.24
CA ILE A 87 -4.67 1.80 2.75
C ILE A 87 -3.76 2.38 3.83
N ALA A 88 -4.18 3.46 4.50
CA ALA A 88 -3.41 4.10 5.57
C ALA A 88 -3.21 3.15 6.76
N ARG A 89 -4.26 2.43 7.18
CA ARG A 89 -4.18 1.40 8.24
C ARG A 89 -3.24 0.27 7.85
N THR A 90 -3.40 -0.28 6.64
CA THR A 90 -2.53 -1.33 6.10
C THR A 90 -1.07 -0.87 6.06
N ARG A 91 -0.80 0.37 5.64
CA ARG A 91 0.55 0.97 5.66
C ARG A 91 1.10 1.08 7.09
N ASN A 92 0.26 1.47 8.05
CA ASN A 92 0.64 1.54 9.45
C ASN A 92 0.95 0.15 10.03
N ASP A 93 0.20 -0.88 9.65
CA ASP A 93 0.45 -2.27 10.05
C ASP A 93 1.83 -2.77 9.56
N TYR A 94 2.23 -2.44 8.33
CA TYR A 94 3.57 -2.77 7.82
C TYR A 94 4.69 -1.91 8.41
N SER A 95 4.38 -0.72 8.91
CA SER A 95 5.39 0.18 9.50
C SER A 95 6.04 -0.44 10.74
N TYR A 96 5.28 -1.22 11.51
CA TYR A 96 5.77 -1.92 12.70
C TYR A 96 6.82 -2.96 12.35
N TYR A 97 6.50 -3.86 11.42
CA TYR A 97 7.43 -4.90 10.96
C TYR A 97 8.67 -4.32 10.31
N LYS A 98 8.52 -3.24 9.54
CA LYS A 98 9.64 -2.51 8.94
C LYS A 98 10.57 -1.91 10.01
N ASN A 99 10.01 -1.34 11.09
CA ASN A 99 10.79 -0.79 12.19
C ASN A 99 11.54 -1.87 12.97
N ILE A 100 10.89 -3.01 13.24
CA ILE A 100 11.53 -4.17 13.89
C ILE A 100 12.69 -4.67 13.02
N LEU A 101 12.47 -4.85 11.71
CA LEU A 101 13.52 -5.29 10.78
C LEU A 101 14.69 -4.31 10.71
N LYS A 102 14.39 -3.00 10.66
CA LYS A 102 15.42 -1.96 10.60
C LYS A 102 16.28 -1.97 11.86
N ARG A 103 15.66 -2.10 13.04
CA ARG A 103 16.39 -2.23 14.32
C ARG A 103 17.23 -3.51 14.32
N LEU A 104 16.64 -4.65 13.97
CA LEU A 104 17.34 -5.93 13.90
C LEU A 104 18.62 -5.86 13.05
N ARG A 105 18.53 -5.26 11.86
CA ARG A 105 19.70 -5.08 10.97
C ARG A 105 20.75 -4.17 11.58
N ALA A 106 20.34 -3.07 12.23
CA ALA A 106 21.27 -2.15 12.87
C ALA A 106 21.99 -2.80 14.06
N ASP A 107 21.26 -3.54 14.89
CA ASP A 107 21.80 -4.23 16.06
C ASP A 107 22.76 -5.35 15.62
N GLU A 108 22.38 -6.15 14.62
CA GLU A 108 23.25 -7.22 14.13
C GLU A 108 24.51 -6.68 13.45
N GLN A 109 24.40 -5.59 12.68
CA GLN A 109 25.57 -4.97 12.03
C GLN A 109 26.59 -4.42 13.04
N GLN A 110 26.16 -4.09 14.26
CA GLN A 110 27.06 -3.72 15.35
C GLN A 110 27.78 -4.94 15.96
N LEU A 111 27.11 -6.10 16.00
CA LEU A 111 27.65 -7.34 16.57
C LEU A 111 28.52 -8.13 15.58
N ASN A 112 28.02 -8.33 14.37
CA ASN A 112 28.70 -9.04 13.29
C ASN A 112 28.39 -8.41 11.93
N LYS A 113 29.42 -7.81 11.31
CA LYS A 113 29.30 -7.15 10.00
C LYS A 113 29.09 -8.13 8.84
N GLU A 114 29.46 -9.39 9.03
CA GLU A 114 29.33 -10.46 8.02
C GLU A 114 27.98 -11.18 8.11
N ALA A 115 27.07 -10.78 9.01
CA ALA A 115 25.77 -11.43 9.15
C ALA A 115 24.87 -11.15 7.94
N LYS A 116 24.64 -12.16 7.09
CA LYS A 116 23.87 -12.01 5.84
C LYS A 116 22.36 -12.24 6.01
N ILE A 117 21.97 -13.11 6.95
CA ILE A 117 20.58 -13.58 7.11
C ILE A 117 19.57 -12.44 7.38
N PRO A 118 19.82 -11.47 8.29
CA PRO A 118 18.87 -10.37 8.52
C PRO A 118 18.66 -9.46 7.31
N PHE A 119 19.62 -9.41 6.38
CA PHE A 119 19.53 -8.60 5.17
C PHE A 119 18.78 -9.29 4.02
N LEU A 120 18.70 -10.63 4.06
CA LEU A 120 17.89 -11.41 3.13
C LEU A 120 16.38 -11.32 3.44
N LEU A 121 16.01 -11.04 4.69
CA LEU A 121 14.61 -10.97 5.11
C LEU A 121 13.88 -9.75 4.54
N GLN A 122 12.65 -9.95 4.08
CA GLN A 122 11.72 -8.90 3.68
C GLN A 122 10.78 -8.50 4.82
N VAL A 123 9.96 -7.47 4.60
CA VAL A 123 9.02 -6.98 5.64
C VAL A 123 7.91 -8.02 5.89
N GLU A 124 7.51 -8.73 4.84
CA GLU A 124 6.55 -9.83 4.85
C GLU A 124 7.05 -11.01 5.68
N ASP A 125 8.34 -11.35 5.55
CA ASP A 125 8.99 -12.38 6.36
C ASP A 125 8.97 -12.04 7.85
N MET A 126 9.21 -10.76 8.17
CA MET A 126 9.16 -10.27 9.54
C MET A 126 7.75 -10.28 10.10
N ARG A 127 6.75 -9.98 9.27
CA ARG A 127 5.35 -10.13 9.66
C ARG A 127 5.03 -11.59 9.99
N TYR A 128 5.44 -12.53 9.14
CA TYR A 128 5.23 -13.96 9.40
C TYR A 128 5.92 -14.40 10.70
N LEU A 129 7.16 -13.96 10.92
CA LEU A 129 7.89 -14.28 12.15
C LEU A 129 7.13 -13.75 13.39
N VAL A 130 6.72 -12.48 13.40
CA VAL A 130 6.02 -11.90 14.55
C VAL A 130 4.63 -12.51 14.75
N GLU A 131 3.79 -12.55 13.70
CA GLU A 131 2.38 -12.94 13.81
C GLU A 131 2.19 -14.46 13.93
N VAL A 132 2.91 -15.25 13.12
CA VAL A 132 2.67 -16.71 13.02
C VAL A 132 3.58 -17.47 13.97
N VAL A 133 4.88 -17.17 13.97
CA VAL A 133 5.85 -17.91 14.81
C VAL A 133 5.78 -17.47 16.27
N TRP A 134 5.71 -16.15 16.50
CA TRP A 134 5.71 -15.58 17.85
C TRP A 134 4.34 -15.13 18.36
N THR A 135 3.28 -15.27 17.55
CA THR A 135 1.88 -14.96 17.94
C THR A 135 1.65 -13.52 18.43
N SER A 136 2.48 -12.59 17.94
CA SER A 136 2.50 -11.17 18.32
C SER A 136 2.65 -10.94 19.83
N ARG A 137 3.44 -11.80 20.50
CA ARG A 137 3.67 -11.74 21.94
C ARG A 137 5.14 -11.86 22.28
N SER A 138 5.56 -11.13 23.32
CA SER A 138 6.88 -11.33 23.93
C SER A 138 6.99 -12.73 24.55
N ALA A 139 8.20 -13.28 24.56
CA ALA A 139 8.42 -14.65 24.99
C ALA A 139 8.19 -14.85 26.50
N LEU A 140 8.55 -13.87 27.33
CA LEU A 140 8.56 -14.01 28.78
C LEU A 140 7.25 -13.51 29.41
N GLN A 141 6.89 -12.24 29.18
CA GLN A 141 5.73 -11.60 29.81
C GLN A 141 4.46 -11.63 28.92
N ALA A 142 4.56 -12.17 27.70
CA ALA A 142 3.46 -12.23 26.74
C ALA A 142 2.86 -10.86 26.37
N SER A 143 3.67 -9.79 26.39
CA SER A 143 3.25 -8.45 25.99
C SER A 143 2.86 -8.41 24.52
N LYS A 144 1.74 -7.75 24.22
CA LYS A 144 1.17 -7.63 22.86
C LYS A 144 1.54 -6.32 22.16
N ASP A 145 2.33 -5.47 22.81
CA ASP A 145 2.68 -4.16 22.26
C ASP A 145 3.79 -4.27 21.22
N LEU A 146 3.39 -4.33 19.94
CA LEU A 146 4.27 -4.47 18.78
C LEU A 146 5.38 -3.41 18.69
N PHE A 147 5.17 -2.21 19.23
CA PHE A 147 6.18 -1.13 19.21
C PHE A 147 7.34 -1.37 20.17
N ASN A 148 7.08 -2.18 21.20
CA ASN A 148 8.03 -2.52 22.24
C ASN A 148 8.66 -3.89 22.04
N LEU A 149 8.23 -4.66 21.03
CA LEU A 149 8.85 -5.93 20.67
C LEU A 149 10.11 -5.75 19.84
N VAL A 150 11.12 -6.55 20.14
CA VAL A 150 12.43 -6.57 19.48
C VAL A 150 12.92 -8.01 19.36
N PHE A 151 13.52 -8.35 18.21
CA PHE A 151 14.20 -9.63 18.06
C PHE A 151 15.64 -9.54 18.54
N VAL A 152 16.04 -10.52 19.35
CA VAL A 152 17.41 -10.69 19.84
C VAL A 152 17.88 -12.10 19.48
N ARG A 153 19.20 -12.32 19.48
CA ARG A 153 19.80 -13.66 19.34
C ARG A 153 19.37 -14.53 20.53
N TRP A 154 18.95 -15.76 20.27
CA TRP A 154 18.63 -16.72 21.35
C TRP A 154 19.92 -17.26 21.98
N GLU A 155 20.82 -17.84 21.19
CA GLU A 155 22.18 -18.17 21.57
C GLU A 155 23.11 -17.02 21.16
N ARG A 156 23.77 -16.39 22.14
CA ARG A 156 24.64 -15.22 21.92
C ARG A 156 25.80 -15.49 20.96
N GLN A 157 26.35 -16.71 21.01
CA GLN A 157 27.52 -17.14 20.22
C GLN A 157 27.21 -17.36 18.75
N ARG A 158 25.94 -17.56 18.40
CA ARG A 158 25.51 -17.78 17.02
C ARG A 158 24.92 -16.51 16.44
N ASP A 159 25.10 -16.32 15.14
CA ASP A 159 24.49 -15.19 14.44
C ASP A 159 22.97 -15.27 14.46
N TRP A 160 22.37 -14.11 14.30
CA TRP A 160 20.93 -14.03 14.28
C TRP A 160 20.38 -14.77 13.06
N SER A 161 19.37 -15.60 13.31
CA SER A 161 18.59 -16.25 12.25
C SER A 161 17.17 -16.51 12.75
N PRO A 162 16.20 -16.78 11.86
CA PRO A 162 14.84 -17.13 12.27
C PRO A 162 14.76 -18.34 13.22
N TRP A 163 15.77 -19.22 13.22
CA TRP A 163 15.92 -20.37 14.11
C TRP A 163 16.95 -20.18 15.24
N ASN A 164 17.48 -18.96 15.42
CA ASN A 164 18.30 -18.54 16.56
C ASN A 164 17.84 -17.15 17.05
N CYS A 165 16.53 -16.96 17.16
CA CYS A 165 15.95 -15.68 17.56
C CYS A 165 15.01 -15.82 18.75
N ILE A 166 14.85 -14.75 19.51
CA ILE A 166 13.81 -14.61 20.52
C ILE A 166 13.15 -13.24 20.40
N LEU A 167 11.81 -13.22 20.50
CA LEU A 167 11.03 -11.98 20.50
C LEU A 167 10.79 -11.53 21.94
N LEU A 168 11.36 -10.40 22.32
CA LEU A 168 11.29 -9.85 23.68
C LEU A 168 10.76 -8.43 23.68
N SER A 169 10.20 -7.99 24.80
CA SER A 169 9.93 -6.58 25.04
C SER A 169 11.24 -5.85 25.39
N LYS A 170 11.32 -4.53 25.17
CA LYS A 170 12.52 -3.73 25.54
C LYS A 170 12.94 -3.90 27.00
N GLU A 171 11.99 -4.10 27.90
CA GLU A 171 12.23 -4.31 29.33
C GLU A 171 12.86 -5.69 29.58
N GLU A 172 12.37 -6.73 28.90
CA GLU A 172 12.86 -8.11 28.98
C GLU A 172 14.28 -8.29 28.43
N ILE A 173 14.70 -7.46 27.47
CA ILE A 173 16.04 -7.53 26.86
C ILE A 173 17.12 -7.41 27.95
N SER A 174 16.91 -6.52 28.93
CA SER A 174 17.89 -6.30 30.00
C SER A 174 18.19 -7.57 30.81
N ALA A 175 17.16 -8.39 31.06
CA ALA A 175 17.30 -9.67 31.73
C ALA A 175 17.95 -10.72 30.81
N HIS A 176 17.58 -10.76 29.53
CA HIS A 176 18.11 -11.74 28.59
C HIS A 176 19.59 -11.50 28.24
N VAL A 177 20.04 -10.24 28.16
CA VAL A 177 21.44 -9.90 27.86
C VAL A 177 22.41 -10.39 28.96
N GLN A 178 21.94 -10.53 30.20
CA GLN A 178 22.74 -11.05 31.31
C GLN A 178 22.86 -12.58 31.31
N VAL A 179 22.06 -13.28 30.49
CA VAL A 179 22.10 -14.74 30.39
C VAL A 179 23.25 -15.17 29.48
N GLU A 180 24.26 -15.82 30.05
CA GLU A 180 25.35 -16.42 29.28
C GLU A 180 24.97 -17.78 28.68
N ASP A 181 24.35 -18.65 29.49
CA ASP A 181 23.93 -19.99 29.09
C ASP A 181 22.42 -20.15 29.23
N VAL A 182 21.77 -20.20 28.08
CA VAL A 182 20.32 -20.30 27.92
C VAL A 182 19.77 -21.60 28.52
N HIS A 183 20.53 -22.70 28.45
CA HIS A 183 20.11 -24.00 28.95
C HIS A 183 20.17 -24.12 30.48
N LYS A 184 20.95 -23.24 31.13
CA LYS A 184 21.02 -23.15 32.59
C LYS A 184 20.06 -22.11 33.17
N ALA A 185 19.80 -21.03 32.43
CA ALA A 185 18.99 -19.92 32.91
C ALA A 185 17.48 -20.14 32.74
N TYR A 186 17.05 -20.82 31.66
CA TYR A 186 15.63 -21.04 31.38
C TYR A 186 15.18 -22.45 31.72
N GLU A 187 13.91 -22.57 32.09
CA GLU A 187 13.26 -23.87 32.34
C GLU A 187 13.18 -24.70 31.05
N ALA A 188 13.39 -26.02 31.15
CA ALA A 188 13.36 -26.92 30.00
C ALA A 188 12.03 -26.89 29.22
N THR A 189 10.90 -26.63 29.89
CA THR A 189 9.59 -26.48 29.23
C THR A 189 9.54 -25.25 28.33
N PHE A 190 10.18 -24.15 28.75
CA PHE A 190 10.29 -22.93 27.97
C PHE A 190 11.22 -23.13 26.76
N ILE A 191 12.39 -23.74 26.97
CA ILE A 191 13.34 -24.04 25.88
C ILE A 191 12.66 -24.87 24.78
N ARG A 192 11.94 -25.93 25.14
CA ARG A 192 11.19 -26.75 24.16
C ARG A 192 10.17 -25.94 23.35
N ARG A 193 9.49 -24.97 23.97
CA ARG A 193 8.56 -24.07 23.26
C ARG A 193 9.29 -23.19 22.26
N ILE A 194 10.47 -22.69 22.62
CA ILE A 194 11.30 -21.87 21.74
C ILE A 194 11.84 -22.69 20.57
N GLU A 195 12.37 -23.89 20.83
CA GLU A 195 12.83 -24.84 19.80
C GLU A 195 11.70 -25.22 18.82
N HIS A 196 10.47 -25.40 19.32
CA HIS A 196 9.32 -25.64 18.46
C HIS A 196 9.05 -24.46 17.51
N LYS A 197 9.11 -23.22 18.01
CA LYS A 197 9.00 -22.00 17.20
C LYS A 197 10.13 -21.90 16.18
N HIS A 198 11.38 -22.21 16.56
CA HIS A 198 12.52 -22.23 15.64
C HIS A 198 12.35 -23.28 14.55
N THR A 199 11.80 -24.45 14.88
CA THR A 199 11.50 -25.50 13.91
C THR A 199 10.45 -25.05 12.90
N LEU A 200 9.39 -24.37 13.38
CA LEU A 200 8.37 -23.77 12.53
C LEU A 200 8.96 -22.69 11.59
N ALA A 201 9.81 -21.82 12.14
CA ALA A 201 10.51 -20.80 11.36
C ALA A 201 11.42 -21.43 10.30
N ARG A 202 12.21 -22.45 10.66
CA ARG A 202 13.11 -23.14 9.72
C ARG A 202 12.37 -23.79 8.57
N ARG A 203 11.19 -24.36 8.82
CA ARG A 203 10.35 -24.92 7.74
C ARG A 203 9.88 -23.84 6.76
N HIS A 204 9.50 -22.67 7.26
CA HIS A 204 9.05 -21.56 6.42
C HIS A 204 10.22 -20.90 5.66
N PHE A 205 11.35 -20.68 6.32
CA PHE A 205 12.52 -19.98 5.80
C PHE A 205 13.60 -20.91 5.23
N SER A 206 13.23 -22.12 4.81
CA SER A 206 14.16 -23.11 4.26
C SER A 206 14.95 -22.59 3.06
N GLN A 207 14.33 -21.75 2.22
CA GLN A 207 14.99 -21.10 1.09
C GLN A 207 16.06 -20.09 1.52
N ILE A 208 15.85 -19.40 2.65
CA ILE A 208 16.83 -18.42 3.17
C ILE A 208 18.09 -19.12 3.66
N SER A 209 17.96 -20.30 4.28
CA SER A 209 19.11 -21.14 4.66
C SER A 209 19.97 -21.47 3.43
N VAL A 210 19.34 -21.93 2.35
CA VAL A 210 20.02 -22.28 1.09
C VAL A 210 20.67 -21.04 0.45
N MET A 211 20.00 -19.89 0.45
CA MET A 211 20.54 -18.65 -0.11
C MET A 211 21.71 -18.11 0.72
N ALA A 212 21.68 -18.22 2.05
CA ALA A 212 22.78 -17.80 2.92
C ALA A 212 24.05 -18.64 2.67
N GLU A 213 23.90 -19.97 2.62
CA GLU A 213 24.99 -20.91 2.31
C GLU A 213 25.60 -20.63 0.93
N TYR A 214 24.76 -20.32 -0.07
CA TYR A 214 25.22 -19.91 -1.40
C TYR A 214 26.07 -18.63 -1.35
N LEU A 215 25.65 -17.63 -0.57
CA LEU A 215 26.39 -16.38 -0.40
C LEU A 215 27.69 -16.54 0.40
N ASP A 216 27.81 -17.58 1.23
CA ASP A 216 29.06 -17.93 1.92
C ASP A 216 30.04 -18.66 0.99
N SER A 217 29.52 -19.39 0.00
CA SER A 217 30.34 -20.10 -1.01
C SER A 217 30.91 -19.21 -2.12
N GLN A 218 30.40 -17.98 -2.29
CA GLN A 218 30.82 -17.04 -3.33
C GLN A 218 31.99 -16.16 -2.83
N PRO A 219 33.09 -16.01 -3.61
CA PRO A 219 34.13 -15.05 -3.28
C PRO A 219 33.58 -13.62 -3.29
N SER A 220 33.95 -12.80 -2.31
CA SER A 220 33.50 -11.41 -2.10
C SER A 220 33.63 -10.48 -3.33
N ALA A 221 34.44 -10.85 -4.32
CA ALA A 221 34.62 -10.12 -5.56
C ALA A 221 33.45 -10.21 -6.57
N SER A 222 32.53 -11.19 -6.46
CA SER A 222 31.44 -11.34 -7.45
C SER A 222 30.19 -10.49 -7.14
N LEU A 223 30.00 -10.09 -5.87
CA LEU A 223 28.80 -9.39 -5.40
C LEU A 223 28.72 -7.91 -5.83
N GLY A 224 29.84 -7.28 -6.17
CA GLY A 224 29.87 -5.87 -6.61
C GLY A 224 29.11 -5.61 -7.92
N ASN A 225 28.94 -6.64 -8.76
CA ASN A 225 28.43 -6.48 -10.12
C ASN A 225 26.96 -6.89 -10.32
N GLN A 226 26.26 -7.39 -9.29
CA GLN A 226 24.86 -7.84 -9.42
C GLN A 226 23.82 -6.94 -8.72
N LEU A 227 24.25 -5.95 -7.93
CA LEU A 227 23.34 -4.99 -7.26
C LEU A 227 23.11 -3.68 -8.03
N VAL A 228 23.56 -3.58 -9.29
CA VAL A 228 23.18 -2.47 -10.16
C VAL A 228 21.84 -2.79 -10.79
N SER A 229 20.80 -2.20 -10.21
CA SER A 229 19.44 -2.10 -10.73
C SER A 229 19.43 -1.93 -12.25
N LYS A 230 18.78 -2.84 -12.98
CA LYS A 230 18.44 -2.60 -14.39
C LYS A 230 17.56 -1.34 -14.46
N PRO A 231 17.95 -0.30 -15.22
CA PRO A 231 17.06 0.83 -15.42
C PRO A 231 15.84 0.37 -16.22
N ILE A 232 14.65 0.72 -15.73
CA ILE A 232 13.37 0.55 -16.42
C ILE A 232 13.47 1.32 -17.74
N THR A 233 13.61 0.61 -18.85
CA THR A 233 13.49 1.19 -20.18
C THR A 233 12.01 1.50 -20.40
N MET A 234 11.61 2.75 -20.19
CA MET A 234 10.33 3.27 -20.64
C MET A 234 10.32 3.21 -22.18
N ALA A 235 9.50 2.32 -22.73
CA ALA A 235 9.20 2.31 -24.15
C ALA A 235 8.41 3.58 -24.50
N THR A 236 9.10 4.59 -25.04
CA THR A 236 8.47 5.68 -25.76
C THR A 236 7.89 5.13 -27.07
N GLY A 237 6.57 4.96 -27.09
CA GLY A 237 5.82 4.69 -28.31
C GLY A 237 6.04 5.82 -29.31
N LYS A 238 6.73 5.51 -30.41
CA LYS A 238 6.83 6.36 -31.59
C LYS A 238 5.46 6.40 -32.27
N HIS A 239 4.79 7.55 -32.23
CA HIS A 239 3.75 7.85 -33.20
C HIS A 239 4.42 8.10 -34.55
N ALA A 240 4.25 7.17 -35.48
CA ALA A 240 4.59 7.35 -36.88
C ALA A 240 3.49 8.18 -37.56
N THR A 241 3.88 9.32 -38.11
CA THR A 241 3.13 10.15 -39.05
C THR A 241 3.01 9.40 -40.38
N ASN A 242 1.80 9.01 -40.75
CA ASN A 242 1.50 8.56 -42.11
C ASN A 242 1.23 9.78 -43.00
N THR A 243 2.22 10.11 -43.83
CA THR A 243 2.07 11.00 -44.98
C THR A 243 1.63 10.18 -46.19
N THR A 244 0.43 10.41 -46.67
CA THR A 244 -0.11 9.84 -47.93
C THR A 244 0.49 10.57 -49.12
N PRO A 245 1.02 9.89 -50.16
CA PRO A 245 1.35 10.54 -51.43
C PRO A 245 0.14 10.52 -52.36
N ALA A 246 -0.05 11.65 -53.03
CA ALA A 246 -0.99 11.84 -54.12
C ALA A 246 -0.61 10.97 -55.32
N SER A 247 -1.58 10.23 -55.84
CA SER A 247 -1.51 9.63 -57.18
C SER A 247 -2.14 10.59 -58.18
N ALA A 248 -1.35 10.98 -59.17
CA ALA A 248 -1.84 11.56 -60.40
C ALA A 248 -2.62 10.50 -61.19
N HIS A 249 -3.83 10.84 -61.62
CA HIS A 249 -4.37 10.70 -62.98
C HIS A 249 -5.82 11.18 -63.00
#